data_AF-A0A7D8UE37-F1
#
_entry.id   AF-A0A7D8UE37-F1
#
_cell.length_a   1.000
_cell.length_b   1.000
_cell.length_c   1.000
_cell.angle_alpha   90.00
_cell.angle_beta   90.00
_cell.angle_gamma   90.00
#
_symmetry.space_group_name_H-M   'P 1'
#
loop_
_entity.id
_entity.type
_entity.pdbx_description
1 polymer ?
#
loop_
_entity_poly.entity_id
_entity_poly.type
_entity_poly.pdbx_seq_one_letter_code
_entity_poly.pdbx_strand_id
1 'polypeptide(L)'
;MSSPHSPEPVNPFAPSSILDEERGVFADGAVLRRAYFVHREIEFTRPIAGLLVYDGWWFRQRVTFNGRVLWSQITWVHFCDKIEFRLPADIDPQTPRLRIDIRFGRGLAIRRFQVTVEGIVAYDEIV
;
A
#
# COMPACT_ATOMS: atom_id res chain seq x y z
N MET A 1 -14.97 -13.01 -57.57
CA MET A 1 -14.53 -14.12 -56.69
C MET A 1 -13.83 -13.47 -55.51
N SER A 2 -14.49 -13.40 -54.35
CA SER A 2 -13.95 -12.75 -53.15
C SER A 2 -13.33 -13.81 -52.25
N SER A 3 -12.06 -13.67 -51.90
CA SER A 3 -11.33 -14.57 -51.00
C SER A 3 -11.89 -14.48 -49.57
N PRO A 4 -11.99 -15.59 -48.82
CA PRO A 4 -12.43 -15.56 -47.44
C PRO A 4 -11.28 -15.07 -46.54
N HIS A 5 -11.57 -14.07 -45.70
CA HIS A 5 -10.66 -13.60 -44.66
C HIS A 5 -10.60 -14.68 -43.57
N SER A 6 -9.46 -15.36 -43.41
CA SER A 6 -9.23 -16.23 -42.26
C SER A 6 -9.11 -15.39 -40.98
N PRO A 7 -9.74 -15.79 -39.85
CA PRO A 7 -9.54 -15.10 -38.59
C PRO A 7 -8.09 -15.31 -38.12
N GLU A 8 -7.43 -14.23 -37.69
CA GLU A 8 -6.08 -14.30 -37.11
C GLU A 8 -6.06 -15.26 -35.90
N PRO A 9 -4.96 -16.03 -35.72
CA PRO A 9 -4.82 -16.90 -34.58
C PRO A 9 -4.69 -16.07 -33.29
N VAL A 10 -5.63 -16.28 -32.36
CA VAL A 10 -5.56 -15.73 -31.00
C VAL A 10 -4.30 -16.26 -30.33
N ASN A 11 -3.36 -15.37 -30.02
CA ASN A 11 -2.11 -15.72 -29.36
C ASN A 11 -2.42 -16.28 -27.94
N PRO A 12 -2.18 -17.58 -27.66
CA PRO A 12 -2.44 -18.17 -26.35
C PRO A 12 -1.44 -17.71 -25.28
N PHE A 13 -0.38 -16.98 -25.67
CA PHE A 13 0.58 -16.33 -24.81
C PHE A 13 0.40 -14.80 -24.76
N ALA A 14 -0.72 -14.28 -25.29
CA ALA A 14 -1.09 -12.91 -25.01
C ALA A 14 -1.14 -12.77 -23.47
N PRO A 15 -0.44 -11.79 -22.88
CA PRO A 15 -0.53 -11.58 -21.44
C PRO A 15 -2.01 -11.46 -21.13
N SER A 16 -2.51 -12.36 -20.26
CA SER A 16 -3.83 -12.19 -19.65
C SER A 16 -3.90 -10.73 -19.28
N SER A 17 -4.96 -10.03 -19.67
CA SER A 17 -5.21 -8.64 -19.27
C SER A 17 -5.20 -8.63 -17.74
N ILE A 18 -4.00 -8.47 -17.17
CA ILE A 18 -3.76 -8.01 -15.82
C ILE A 18 -4.50 -6.71 -15.87
N LEU A 19 -5.68 -6.70 -15.23
CA LEU A 19 -6.40 -5.48 -14.93
C LEU A 19 -5.35 -4.41 -14.71
N ASP A 20 -5.27 -3.44 -15.63
CA ASP A 20 -4.47 -2.25 -15.42
C ASP A 20 -5.01 -1.71 -14.11
N GLU A 21 -4.36 -2.05 -13.00
CA GLU A 21 -4.67 -1.51 -11.68
C GLU A 21 -4.43 -0.01 -11.90
N GLU A 22 -5.53 0.76 -12.03
CA GLU A 22 -5.45 2.17 -12.38
C GLU A 22 -4.50 2.84 -11.39
N ARG A 23 -3.36 3.33 -11.90
CA ARG A 23 -2.40 4.06 -11.08
C ARG A 23 -3.12 5.24 -10.45
N GLY A 24 -3.09 5.30 -9.12
CA GLY A 24 -3.88 6.29 -8.42
C GLY A 24 -3.73 6.20 -6.91
N VAL A 25 -4.07 7.30 -6.25
CA VAL A 25 -4.28 7.38 -4.81
C VAL A 25 -5.78 7.46 -4.59
N PHE A 26 -6.33 6.48 -3.89
CA PHE A 26 -7.73 6.39 -3.52
C PHE A 26 -7.83 6.58 -2.01
N ALA A 27 -8.28 7.76 -1.59
CA ALA A 27 -8.44 8.08 -0.18
C ALA A 27 -9.56 9.08 0.01
N ASP A 28 -10.47 8.80 0.95
CA ASP A 28 -11.43 9.76 1.46
C ASP A 28 -10.94 10.25 2.83
N GLY A 29 -10.26 11.41 2.82
CA GLY A 29 -9.67 11.98 4.02
C GLY A 29 -8.22 11.61 4.28
N ALA A 30 -7.44 11.22 3.27
CA ALA A 30 -5.98 11.10 3.41
C ALA A 30 -5.22 11.72 2.23
N VAL A 31 -4.02 12.21 2.49
CA VAL A 31 -3.15 12.86 1.50
C VAL A 31 -1.76 12.25 1.57
N LEU A 32 -1.25 11.79 0.43
CA LEU A 32 0.15 11.38 0.29
C LEU A 32 1.04 12.63 0.30
N ARG A 33 1.84 12.79 1.36
CA ARG A 33 2.78 13.91 1.49
C ARG A 33 4.11 13.62 0.82
N ARG A 34 4.63 12.40 0.99
CA ARG A 34 5.89 11.96 0.36
C ARG A 34 5.84 10.47 0.05
N ALA A 35 6.36 10.12 -1.12
CA ALA A 35 6.60 8.75 -1.53
C ALA A 35 7.98 8.63 -2.19
N TYR A 36 8.72 7.60 -1.79
CA TYR A 36 9.89 7.10 -2.50
C TYR A 36 10.01 5.59 -2.29
N PHE A 37 11.06 4.97 -2.80
CA PHE A 37 11.20 3.51 -2.99
C PHE A 37 10.49 2.60 -1.96
N VAL A 38 10.82 2.74 -0.67
CA VAL A 38 10.24 1.99 0.45
C VAL A 38 9.79 2.92 1.59
N HIS A 39 9.23 4.08 1.24
CA HIS A 39 8.79 5.07 2.21
C HIS A 39 7.48 5.72 1.84
N ARG A 40 6.61 5.93 2.82
CA ARG A 40 5.35 6.66 2.66
C ARG A 40 5.11 7.57 3.85
N GLU A 41 4.81 8.83 3.58
CA GLU A 41 4.26 9.78 4.54
C GLU A 41 2.83 10.10 4.13
N ILE A 42 1.86 9.65 4.91
CA ILE A 42 0.43 9.77 4.63
C ILE A 42 -0.20 10.54 5.78
N GLU A 43 -0.78 11.70 5.47
CA GLU A 43 -1.53 12.49 6.43
C GLU A 43 -3.01 12.13 6.32
N PHE A 44 -3.57 11.62 7.42
CA PHE A 44 -4.98 11.32 7.55
C PHE A 44 -5.70 12.46 8.27
N THR A 45 -6.86 12.81 7.73
CA THR A 45 -7.88 13.66 8.36
C THR A 45 -9.09 12.83 8.81
N ARG A 46 -9.36 11.69 8.15
CA ARG A 46 -10.37 10.68 8.52
C ARG A 46 -9.90 9.29 8.05
N PRO A 47 -10.35 8.19 8.66
CA PRO A 47 -11.17 8.11 9.88
C PRO A 47 -10.36 8.40 11.17
N ILE A 48 -9.04 8.47 11.07
CA ILE A 48 -8.12 8.87 12.14
C ILE A 48 -7.40 10.16 11.74
N ALA A 49 -7.04 11.01 12.69
CA ALA A 49 -6.31 12.25 12.40
C ALA A 49 -4.84 12.08 12.77
N GLY A 50 -3.94 12.33 11.82
CA GLY A 50 -2.50 12.33 12.09
C GLY A 50 -1.63 11.93 10.91
N LEU A 51 -0.32 11.91 11.15
CA LEU A 51 0.68 11.55 10.16
C LEU A 51 1.16 10.13 10.39
N LEU A 52 0.88 9.24 9.44
CA LEU A 52 1.45 7.91 9.37
C LEU A 52 2.72 7.94 8.52
N VAL A 53 3.80 7.37 9.04
CA VAL A 53 5.04 7.20 8.30
C VAL A 53 5.42 5.74 8.29
N TYR A 54 5.56 5.17 7.09
CA TYR A 54 6.20 3.89 6.86
C TYR A 54 7.60 4.12 6.30
N ASP A 55 8.61 3.51 6.91
CA ASP A 55 10.00 3.54 6.47
C ASP A 55 10.55 2.10 6.47
N GLY A 56 10.97 1.62 5.28
CA GLY A 56 11.55 0.30 5.06
C GLY A 56 13.06 0.31 4.80
N TRP A 57 13.79 1.34 5.17
CA TRP A 57 15.20 1.49 4.83
C TRP A 57 16.13 0.58 5.64
N TRP A 58 17.27 0.17 5.06
CA TRP A 58 18.29 -0.72 5.69
C TRP A 58 17.72 -1.97 6.38
N PHE A 59 16.88 -2.75 5.69
CA PHE A 59 16.36 -4.04 6.22
C PHE A 59 15.54 -3.89 7.51
N ARG A 60 15.11 -2.67 7.84
CA ARG A 60 14.26 -2.38 8.98
C ARG A 60 13.00 -1.72 8.47
N GLN A 61 11.88 -2.33 8.78
CA GLN A 61 10.58 -1.72 8.56
C GLN A 61 10.11 -1.09 9.86
N ARG A 62 9.65 0.15 9.79
CA ARG A 62 9.16 0.93 10.92
C ARG A 62 7.89 1.65 10.52
N VAL A 63 6.92 1.63 11.41
CA VAL A 63 5.71 2.43 11.30
C VAL A 63 5.65 3.38 12.48
N THR A 64 5.50 4.66 12.18
CA THR A 64 5.22 5.69 13.18
C THR A 64 3.89 6.36 12.89
N PHE A 65 3.26 6.87 13.96
CA PHE A 65 2.08 7.71 13.87
C PHE A 65 2.29 8.92 14.77
N ASN A 66 2.13 10.12 14.22
CA ASN A 66 2.46 11.37 14.90
C ASN A 66 3.86 11.35 15.55
N GLY A 67 4.84 10.71 14.88
CA GLY A 67 6.22 10.57 15.36
C GLY A 67 6.47 9.44 16.38
N ARG A 68 5.42 8.84 16.97
CA ARG A 68 5.55 7.71 17.90
C ARG A 68 5.71 6.40 17.15
N VAL A 69 6.65 5.54 17.58
CA VAL A 69 6.81 4.20 17.01
C VAL A 69 5.70 3.29 17.48
N LEU A 70 4.95 2.75 16.53
CA LEU A 70 3.87 1.80 16.80
C LEU A 70 4.25 0.37 16.43
N TRP A 71 5.11 0.24 15.41
CA TRP A 71 5.58 -1.05 14.98
C TRP A 71 7.00 -0.91 14.39
N SER A 72 7.83 -1.93 14.61
CA SER A 72 9.15 -2.02 14.00
C SER A 72 9.57 -3.48 13.91
N GLN A 73 10.20 -3.85 12.80
CA GLN A 73 10.79 -5.17 12.62
C GLN A 73 12.08 -5.07 11.82
N ILE A 74 13.06 -5.88 12.19
CA ILE A 74 14.30 -6.06 11.44
C ILE A 74 14.16 -7.35 10.63
N THR A 75 14.33 -7.28 9.32
CA THR A 75 14.13 -8.39 8.40
C THR A 75 15.32 -8.55 7.44
N TRP A 76 16.11 -9.59 7.65
CA TRP A 76 17.28 -9.87 6.81
C TRP A 76 16.95 -10.58 5.49
N VAL A 77 15.79 -11.24 5.40
CA VAL A 77 15.44 -12.14 4.28
C VAL A 77 14.20 -11.68 3.52
N HIS A 78 13.14 -11.24 4.21
CA HIS A 78 11.87 -10.85 3.58
C HIS A 78 11.23 -9.67 4.31
N PHE A 79 10.78 -8.67 3.55
CA PHE A 79 9.96 -7.59 4.08
C PHE A 79 8.57 -8.13 4.42
N CYS A 80 8.05 -7.73 5.57
CA CYS A 80 6.65 -7.91 5.92
C CYS A 80 5.78 -7.10 4.95
N ASP A 81 4.94 -7.81 4.22
CA ASP A 81 3.92 -7.27 3.33
C ASP A 81 2.60 -6.97 4.08
N LYS A 82 2.47 -7.46 5.31
CA LYS A 82 1.32 -7.23 6.18
C LYS A 82 1.80 -6.79 7.55
N ILE A 83 1.35 -5.61 7.97
CA ILE A 83 1.66 -5.02 9.26
C ILE A 83 0.34 -4.70 9.95
N GLU A 84 0.22 -5.10 11.22
CA GLU A 84 -1.01 -4.89 11.98
C GLU A 84 -0.68 -4.48 13.40
N PHE A 85 -1.39 -3.47 13.91
CA PHE A 85 -1.26 -2.97 15.27
C PHE A 85 -2.53 -2.21 15.67
N ARG A 86 -2.67 -1.90 16.97
CA ARG A 86 -3.71 -0.98 17.46
C ARG A 86 -3.09 0.37 17.77
N LEU A 87 -3.81 1.45 17.48
CA LEU A 87 -3.42 2.76 17.97
C LEU A 87 -3.51 2.77 19.51
N PRO A 88 -2.48 3.26 20.22
CA PRO A 88 -2.55 3.52 21.64
C PRO A 88 -3.64 4.54 22.00
N ALA A 89 -4.22 4.40 23.20
CA ALA A 89 -5.33 5.24 23.67
C ALA A 89 -4.96 6.74 23.80
N ASP A 90 -3.68 7.05 23.96
CA ASP A 90 -3.17 8.41 24.01
C ASP A 90 -3.06 9.08 22.62
N ILE A 91 -3.08 8.30 21.53
CA ILE A 91 -3.15 8.81 20.16
C ILE A 91 -4.61 8.90 19.72
N ASP A 92 -5.38 7.84 19.95
CA ASP A 92 -6.81 7.79 19.63
C ASP A 92 -7.54 7.00 20.74
N PRO A 93 -8.52 7.61 21.44
CA PRO A 93 -9.26 6.95 22.51
C PRO A 93 -10.00 5.68 22.10
N GLN A 94 -10.36 5.53 20.82
CA GLN A 94 -11.03 4.34 20.31
C GLN A 94 -10.06 3.17 20.11
N THR A 95 -8.75 3.42 20.18
CA THR A 95 -7.68 2.44 19.98
C THR A 95 -7.84 1.59 18.70
N PRO A 96 -8.18 2.21 17.55
CA PRO A 96 -8.57 1.46 16.39
C PRO A 96 -7.45 0.55 15.89
N ARG A 97 -7.83 -0.60 15.34
CA ARG A 97 -6.96 -1.53 14.63
C ARG A 97 -6.57 -0.93 13.28
N LEU A 98 -5.28 -0.77 13.08
CA LEU A 98 -4.70 -0.42 11.80
C LEU A 98 -4.04 -1.65 11.17
N ARG A 99 -4.23 -1.77 9.86
CA ARG A 99 -3.51 -2.74 9.05
C ARG A 99 -2.97 -2.06 7.80
N ILE A 100 -1.72 -2.37 7.50
CA ILE A 100 -1.03 -1.94 6.29
C ILE A 100 -0.74 -3.19 5.46
N ASP A 101 -1.20 -3.18 4.22
CA ASP A 101 -0.89 -4.18 3.20
C ASP A 101 0.01 -3.55 2.14
N ILE A 102 1.15 -4.17 1.88
CA ILE A 102 2.16 -3.68 0.96
C ILE A 102 2.42 -4.75 -0.10
N ARG A 103 2.17 -4.43 -1.37
CA ARG A 103 2.62 -5.28 -2.47
C ARG A 103 3.98 -4.78 -2.94
N PHE A 104 5.02 -5.58 -2.73
CA PHE A 104 6.34 -5.31 -3.29
C PHE A 104 6.47 -5.89 -4.70
N GLY A 105 7.08 -5.12 -5.59
CA GLY A 105 7.50 -5.56 -6.91
C GLY A 105 8.98 -5.92 -6.97
N ARG A 106 9.52 -6.00 -8.19
CA ARG A 106 10.95 -6.26 -8.42
C ARG A 106 11.81 -5.23 -7.68
N GLY A 107 12.81 -5.73 -6.96
CA GLY A 107 13.75 -4.89 -6.21
C GLY A 107 13.22 -4.37 -4.87
N LEU A 108 12.03 -4.76 -4.40
CA LEU A 108 11.34 -4.18 -3.21
C LEU A 108 10.68 -2.82 -3.47
N ALA A 109 10.53 -2.41 -4.73
CA ALA A 109 9.71 -1.24 -5.04
C ALA A 109 8.26 -1.47 -4.60
N ILE A 110 7.66 -0.54 -3.87
CA ILE A 110 6.24 -0.60 -3.54
C ILE A 110 5.40 -0.47 -4.82
N ARG A 111 4.51 -1.42 -5.05
CA ARG A 111 3.51 -1.46 -6.14
C ARG A 111 2.11 -1.16 -5.66
N ARG A 112 1.81 -1.53 -4.42
CA ARG A 112 0.58 -1.14 -3.74
C ARG A 112 0.86 -0.86 -2.28
N PHE A 113 0.26 0.20 -1.75
CA PHE A 113 0.31 0.53 -0.33
C PHE A 113 -1.10 0.85 0.14
N GLN A 114 -1.69 -0.06 0.91
CA GLN A 114 -3.04 0.07 1.42
C GLN A 114 -3.01 0.18 2.93
N VAL A 115 -3.76 1.13 3.48
CA VAL A 115 -4.00 1.28 4.91
C VAL A 115 -5.49 1.09 5.17
N THR A 116 -5.80 0.18 6.08
CA THR A 116 -7.14 -0.05 6.59
C THR A 116 -7.22 0.31 8.06
N VAL A 117 -8.34 0.91 8.46
CA VAL A 117 -8.67 1.26 9.86
C VAL A 117 -9.99 0.59 10.19
N GLU A 118 -10.00 -0.27 11.20
CA GLU A 118 -11.17 -1.10 11.56
C GLU A 118 -11.76 -1.87 10.35
N GLY A 119 -10.88 -2.31 9.45
CA GLY A 119 -11.26 -3.05 8.24
C GLY A 119 -11.78 -2.17 7.09
N ILE A 120 -11.89 -0.85 7.26
CA ILE A 120 -12.28 0.09 6.22
C ILE A 120 -11.02 0.64 5.55
N VAL A 121 -10.99 0.68 4.22
CA VAL A 121 -9.87 1.28 3.46
C VAL A 121 -9.85 2.79 3.71
N ALA A 122 -8.81 3.26 4.41
CA ALA A 122 -8.59 4.68 4.67
C ALA A 122 -7.66 5.31 3.61
N TYR A 123 -6.81 4.49 3.00
CA TYR A 123 -5.89 4.90 1.95
C TYR A 123 -5.52 3.68 1.09
N ASP A 124 -5.48 3.85 -0.23
CA ASP A 124 -4.97 2.86 -1.16
C ASP A 124 -4.19 3.55 -2.28
N GLU A 125 -2.95 3.14 -2.48
CA GLU A 125 -2.07 3.66 -3.52
C GLU A 125 -1.59 2.53 -4.41
N ILE A 126 -1.67 2.74 -5.73
CA ILE A 126 -1.25 1.80 -6.77
C ILE A 126 -0.21 2.50 -7.67
N VAL A 127 0.99 1.91 -7.82
CA VAL A 127 2.20 2.50 -8.45
C VAL A 127 2.73 1.73 -9.67
#